data_AF-A0A2J2H640-F1
#
_entry.id   AF-A0A2J2H640-F1
#
_cell.length_a   1.000
_cell.length_b   1.000
_cell.length_c   1.000
_cell.angle_alpha   90.00
_cell.angle_beta   90.00
_cell.angle_gamma   90.00
#
_symmetry.space_group_name_H-M   'P 1'
#
loop_
_entity.id
_entity.type
_entity.pdbx_description
1 polymer ?
#
loop_
_entity_poly.entity_id
_entity_poly.type
_entity_poly.pdbx_seq_one_letter_code
_entity_poly.pdbx_strand_id
1 'polypeptide(L)'
;MNNALHGGTGIHKVPEELRFEIRRLINIEYDETMNDILAYIVTKGPTTLYKVSRDTPYSISSIYKKAKRMTKEYLIRAVGNGSRGDSTIYEVTIKGLLLCLAHNCVDDDLVLSRLRHKWGLRNYDDDKLIPLLMLIPHIIRDNDLRVLENIDALMIMILGTLMTNQQTRGKAVDEDIITSVRSTSIYYVVNDVIMNNLTPNKKPDIIIGNNSYLVGYSRLDNTLYVYMCRLCTKSCLMTLIPVNSQCQLANELNKAVINMVR
;
A
#
# COMPACT_ATOMS: atom_id res chain seq x y z
N MET A 1 27.62 20.58 41.29
CA MET A 1 27.77 20.71 39.83
C MET A 1 27.39 19.38 39.21
N ASN A 2 26.09 19.18 38.97
CA ASN A 2 25.53 17.99 38.35
C ASN A 2 24.92 18.42 37.02
N ASN A 3 25.44 17.90 35.90
CA ASN A 3 24.67 17.83 34.66
C ASN A 3 24.65 16.37 34.24
N ALA A 4 23.54 15.74 34.60
CA ALA A 4 23.15 14.41 34.17
C ALA A 4 22.69 14.46 32.71
N LEU A 5 23.24 13.52 31.93
CA LEU A 5 22.60 12.79 30.83
C LEU A 5 21.16 13.21 30.46
N HIS A 6 21.02 13.92 29.33
CA HIS A 6 19.84 13.80 28.48
C HIS A 6 20.05 12.52 27.64
N GLY A 7 19.25 11.45 27.69
CA GLY A 7 17.83 11.36 28.00
C GLY A 7 17.03 11.43 26.70
N GLY A 8 17.04 10.33 25.94
CA GLY A 8 16.34 10.22 24.65
C GLY A 8 16.33 8.79 24.11
N THR A 9 16.01 7.79 24.95
CA THR A 9 15.64 6.47 24.45
C THR A 9 14.23 6.57 23.89
N GLY A 10 14.12 6.96 22.62
CA GLY A 10 12.87 6.88 21.87
C GLY A 10 12.40 5.44 21.88
N ILE A 11 11.25 5.18 22.50
CA ILE A 11 10.58 3.88 22.38
C ILE A 11 10.16 3.78 20.92
N HIS A 12 10.91 3.01 20.13
CA HIS A 12 10.54 2.69 18.76
C HIS A 12 9.14 2.10 18.76
N LYS A 13 8.18 2.78 18.11
CA LYS A 13 6.79 2.31 18.03
C LYS A 13 6.69 1.05 17.17
N VAL A 14 7.58 0.92 16.19
CA VAL A 14 7.59 -0.20 15.27
C VAL A 14 8.49 -1.32 15.82
N PRO A 15 7.96 -2.55 16.01
CA PRO A 15 8.75 -3.68 16.50
C PRO A 15 9.90 -4.04 15.56
N GLU A 16 11.06 -4.43 16.12
CA GLU A 16 12.22 -4.86 15.33
C GLU A 16 11.95 -6.09 14.45
N GLU A 17 11.05 -6.99 14.89
CA GLU A 17 10.61 -8.13 14.08
C GLU A 17 9.96 -7.65 12.77
N LEU A 18 9.10 -6.62 12.82
CA LEU A 18 8.50 -6.04 11.63
C LEU A 18 9.58 -5.43 10.71
N ARG A 19 10.56 -4.71 11.28
CA ARG A 19 11.67 -4.17 10.48
C ARG A 19 12.49 -5.27 9.79
N PHE A 20 12.71 -6.38 10.45
CA PHE A 20 13.41 -7.53 9.87
C PHE A 20 12.62 -8.15 8.71
N GLU A 21 11.33 -8.38 8.91
CA GLU A 21 10.45 -8.97 7.90
C GLU A 21 10.29 -8.06 6.66
N ILE A 22 10.21 -6.74 6.84
CA ILE A 22 10.19 -5.79 5.72
C ILE A 22 11.52 -5.81 4.95
N ARG A 23 12.67 -5.85 5.64
CA ARG A 23 13.99 -5.99 4.98
C ARG A 23 14.05 -7.25 4.13
N ARG A 24 13.55 -8.38 4.66
CA ARG A 24 13.50 -9.65 3.94
C ARG A 24 12.56 -9.61 2.74
N LEU A 25 11.41 -8.95 2.88
CA LEU A 25 10.43 -8.79 1.79
C LEU A 25 10.97 -7.91 0.66
N ILE A 26 11.62 -6.79 0.99
CA ILE A 26 12.11 -5.83 -0.02
C ILE A 26 13.40 -6.35 -0.69
N ASN A 27 14.26 -7.02 0.08
CA ASN A 27 15.47 -7.72 -0.37
C ASN A 27 16.32 -6.94 -1.40
N ILE A 28 16.73 -5.73 -1.04
CA ILE A 28 17.61 -4.89 -1.85
C ILE A 28 18.87 -4.57 -1.06
N GLU A 29 20.03 -4.62 -1.73
CA GLU A 29 21.26 -4.08 -1.18
C GLU A 29 21.11 -2.56 -0.97
N TYR A 30 21.21 -2.16 0.29
CA TYR A 30 20.92 -0.81 0.76
C TYR A 30 22.08 -0.33 1.62
N ASP A 31 22.69 0.79 1.22
CA ASP A 31 23.84 1.37 1.89
C ASP A 31 23.51 2.73 2.52
N GLU A 32 24.48 3.26 3.28
CA GLU A 32 24.35 4.52 4.00
C GLU A 32 24.03 5.71 3.09
N THR A 33 24.61 5.77 1.88
CA THR A 33 24.30 6.84 0.92
C THR A 33 22.84 6.76 0.46
N MET A 34 22.32 5.56 0.20
CA MET A 34 20.91 5.37 -0.12
C MET A 34 20.01 5.68 1.07
N ASN A 35 20.47 5.40 2.30
CA ASN A 35 19.81 5.78 3.55
C ASN A 35 19.63 7.29 3.67
N ASP A 36 20.72 8.05 3.50
CA ASP A 36 20.70 9.50 3.64
C ASP A 36 19.89 10.19 2.54
N ILE A 37 19.96 9.69 1.30
CA ILE A 37 19.10 10.18 0.21
C ILE A 37 17.62 9.99 0.58
N LEU A 38 17.26 8.80 1.07
CA LEU A 38 15.88 8.47 1.40
C LEU A 38 15.39 9.29 2.60
N ALA A 39 16.20 9.37 3.66
CA ALA A 39 15.93 10.17 4.85
C ALA A 39 15.70 11.64 4.51
N TYR A 40 16.54 12.20 3.61
CA TYR A 40 16.38 13.57 3.14
C TYR A 40 15.04 13.77 2.42
N ILE A 41 14.68 12.89 1.47
CA ILE A 41 13.42 13.00 0.71
C ILE A 41 12.20 12.79 1.62
N VAL A 42 12.24 11.86 2.57
CA VAL A 42 11.16 11.62 3.53
C VAL A 42 10.95 12.84 4.45
N THR A 43 12.05 13.46 4.90
CA THR A 43 12.02 14.64 5.76
C THR A 43 11.55 15.89 5.02
N LYS A 44 12.19 16.22 3.90
CA LYS A 44 11.97 17.47 3.17
C LYS A 44 10.81 17.41 2.17
N GLY A 45 10.33 16.22 1.82
CA GLY A 45 9.35 16.01 0.77
C GLY A 45 9.99 15.97 -0.63
N PRO A 46 9.16 16.01 -1.70
CA PRO A 46 9.63 15.93 -3.08
C PRO A 46 10.71 16.99 -3.39
N THR A 47 11.85 16.55 -3.92
CA THR A 47 13.03 17.41 -4.07
C THR A 47 13.90 17.05 -5.27
N THR A 48 14.81 17.93 -5.66
CA THR A 48 15.78 17.65 -6.73
C THR A 48 17.01 16.98 -6.15
N LEU A 49 17.66 16.12 -6.94
CA LEU A 49 18.93 15.47 -6.54
C LEU A 49 20.06 16.48 -6.28
N TYR A 50 19.99 17.66 -6.90
CA TYR A 50 20.89 18.77 -6.61
C TYR A 50 20.77 19.24 -5.15
N LYS A 51 19.55 19.43 -4.64
CA LYS A 51 19.33 19.80 -3.24
C LYS A 51 19.81 18.72 -2.29
N VAL A 52 19.58 17.44 -2.62
CA VAL A 52 20.11 16.32 -1.83
C VAL A 52 21.64 16.40 -1.75
N SER A 53 22.33 16.55 -2.89
CA SER A 53 23.79 16.65 -2.90
C SER A 53 24.34 17.86 -2.16
N ARG A 54 23.63 19.00 -2.21
CA ARG A 54 24.06 20.22 -1.52
C ARG A 54 23.97 20.10 0.00
N ASP A 55 22.95 19.37 0.47
CA ASP A 55 22.61 19.29 1.88
C ASP A 55 23.06 17.96 2.53
N THR A 56 23.79 17.10 1.79
CA THR A 56 24.39 15.84 2.27
C THR A 56 25.91 15.85 1.96
N PRO A 57 26.74 15.02 2.61
CA PRO A 57 28.19 15.03 2.38
C PRO A 57 28.61 14.44 1.02
N TYR A 58 27.67 14.04 0.16
CA TYR A 58 27.95 13.28 -1.06
C TYR A 58 28.00 14.16 -2.30
N SER A 59 28.95 13.86 -3.19
CA SER A 59 29.05 14.52 -4.49
C SER A 59 27.83 14.26 -5.36
N ILE A 60 27.50 15.23 -6.21
CA ILE A 60 26.34 15.17 -7.10
C ILE A 60 26.37 13.92 -7.98
N SER A 61 27.54 13.53 -8.49
CA SER A 61 27.74 12.31 -9.28
C SER A 61 27.41 11.03 -8.50
N SER A 62 27.78 10.98 -7.21
CA SER A 62 27.44 9.85 -6.33
C SER A 62 25.93 9.77 -6.12
N ILE A 63 25.30 10.90 -5.80
CA ILE A 63 23.85 11.01 -5.62
C ILE A 63 23.11 10.54 -6.88
N TYR A 64 23.48 11.01 -8.07
CA TYR A 64 22.85 10.58 -9.32
C TYR A 64 23.00 9.07 -9.57
N LYS A 65 24.18 8.49 -9.30
CA LYS A 65 24.41 7.05 -9.45
C LYS A 65 23.51 6.24 -8.51
N LYS A 66 23.41 6.63 -7.24
CA LYS A 66 22.56 5.97 -6.24
C LYS A 66 21.08 6.18 -6.53
N ALA A 67 20.66 7.41 -6.84
CA ALA A 67 19.28 7.72 -7.19
C ALA A 67 18.80 6.97 -8.44
N LYS A 68 19.66 6.77 -9.44
CA LYS A 68 19.35 5.91 -10.61
C LYS A 68 19.05 4.48 -10.20
N ARG A 69 19.84 3.91 -9.28
CA ARG A 69 19.57 2.58 -8.69
C ARG A 69 18.26 2.58 -7.90
N MET A 70 18.07 3.53 -7.00
CA MET A 70 16.86 3.65 -6.19
C MET A 70 15.59 3.81 -7.05
N THR A 71 15.69 4.49 -8.19
CA THR A 71 14.59 4.63 -9.16
C THR A 71 14.30 3.30 -9.85
N LYS A 72 15.34 2.56 -10.28
CA LYS A 72 15.21 1.22 -10.87
C LYS A 72 14.55 0.24 -9.89
N GLU A 73 14.94 0.31 -8.62
CA GLU A 73 14.38 -0.50 -7.53
C GLU A 73 13.03 0.01 -7.01
N TYR A 74 12.54 1.12 -7.56
CA TYR A 74 11.27 1.76 -7.24
C TYR A 74 11.14 2.21 -5.77
N LEU A 75 12.23 2.70 -5.18
CA LEU A 75 12.27 3.32 -3.85
C LEU A 75 11.96 4.82 -3.91
N ILE A 76 12.31 5.45 -5.02
CA ILE A 76 11.97 6.83 -5.37
C ILE A 76 11.49 6.87 -6.81
N ARG A 77 10.73 7.92 -7.16
CA ARG A 77 10.29 8.15 -8.55
C ARG A 77 10.35 9.62 -8.91
N ALA A 78 10.56 9.91 -10.18
CA ALA A 78 10.47 11.27 -10.71
C ALA A 78 9.00 11.72 -10.78
N VAL A 79 8.76 12.99 -10.47
CA VAL A 79 7.45 13.65 -10.49
C VAL A 79 7.60 14.98 -11.22
N GLY A 80 6.75 15.24 -12.22
CA GLY A 80 6.77 16.47 -13.01
C GLY A 80 6.51 16.23 -14.51
N ASN A 81 6.03 17.27 -15.20
CA ASN A 81 5.80 17.24 -16.64
C ASN A 81 7.13 17.46 -17.36
N GLY A 82 7.47 16.59 -18.32
CA GLY A 82 8.74 16.56 -19.06
C GLY A 82 9.04 17.76 -19.96
N SER A 83 8.65 18.97 -19.55
CA SER A 83 9.11 20.23 -20.13
C SER A 83 10.64 20.29 -19.96
N ARG A 84 11.36 20.36 -21.08
CA ARG A 84 12.84 20.27 -21.20
C ARG A 84 13.66 21.27 -20.36
N GLY A 85 13.05 22.08 -19.50
CA GLY A 85 13.72 23.06 -18.64
C GLY A 85 13.51 22.87 -17.12
N ASP A 86 12.59 22.02 -16.68
CA ASP A 86 12.32 21.85 -15.25
C ASP A 86 13.22 20.77 -14.65
N SER A 87 13.89 21.11 -13.54
CA SER A 87 14.70 20.17 -12.78
C SER A 87 13.82 19.01 -12.28
N THR A 88 14.19 17.77 -12.61
CA THR A 88 13.46 16.58 -12.17
C THR A 88 13.34 16.54 -10.65
N ILE A 89 12.09 16.54 -10.17
CA ILE A 89 11.76 16.38 -8.75
C ILE A 89 11.57 14.89 -8.49
N TYR A 90 12.09 14.40 -7.37
CA TYR A 90 11.96 13.03 -6.92
C TYR A 90 11.15 12.98 -5.64
N GLU A 91 10.23 12.03 -5.57
CA GLU A 91 9.50 11.69 -4.34
C GLU A 91 9.78 10.24 -3.93
N VAL A 92 9.50 9.94 -2.67
CA VAL A 92 9.56 8.59 -2.12
C VAL A 92 8.30 7.79 -2.47
N THR A 93 8.48 6.51 -2.80
CA THR A 93 7.39 5.55 -3.05
C THR A 93 6.93 4.90 -1.73
N ILE A 94 5.86 4.11 -1.73
CA ILE A 94 5.48 3.30 -0.56
C ILE A 94 6.59 2.30 -0.25
N LYS A 95 7.15 1.63 -1.26
CA LYS A 95 8.29 0.72 -1.09
C LYS A 95 9.48 1.43 -0.44
N GLY A 96 9.77 2.66 -0.84
CA GLY A 96 10.79 3.50 -0.21
C GLY A 96 10.48 3.80 1.25
N LEU A 97 9.24 4.19 1.57
CA LEU A 97 8.85 4.45 2.97
C LEU A 97 8.97 3.21 3.86
N LEU A 98 8.56 2.04 3.36
CA LEU A 98 8.73 0.78 4.10
C LEU A 98 10.21 0.45 4.32
N LEU A 99 11.06 0.66 3.32
CA LEU A 99 12.51 0.44 3.49
C LEU A 99 13.11 1.43 4.50
N CYS A 100 12.70 2.70 4.45
CA CYS A 100 13.11 3.70 5.45
C CYS A 100 12.71 3.28 6.86
N LEU A 101 11.48 2.80 7.05
CA LEU A 101 11.02 2.27 8.33
C LEU A 101 11.91 1.10 8.76
N ALA A 102 12.16 0.16 7.87
CA ALA A 102 12.92 -1.05 8.19
C ALA A 102 14.39 -0.79 8.57
N HIS A 103 14.96 0.33 8.13
CA HIS A 103 16.33 0.74 8.41
C HIS A 103 16.45 1.91 9.41
N ASN A 104 15.36 2.37 10.02
CA ASN A 104 15.36 3.54 10.89
C ASN A 104 15.96 4.79 10.21
N CYS A 105 15.59 5.04 8.95
CA CYS A 105 16.20 6.15 8.20
C CYS A 105 15.84 7.52 8.80
N VAL A 106 14.65 7.63 9.40
CA VAL A 106 14.18 8.76 10.22
C VAL A 106 13.26 8.21 11.33
N ASP A 107 12.76 9.09 12.20
CA ASP A 107 11.82 8.73 13.26
C ASP A 107 10.55 8.00 12.75
N ASP A 108 10.10 6.99 13.50
CA ASP A 108 8.95 6.15 13.14
C ASP A 108 7.70 6.99 12.88
N ASP A 109 7.43 8.02 13.69
CA ASP A 109 6.21 8.83 13.57
C ASP A 109 6.17 9.57 12.23
N LEU A 110 7.32 10.04 11.78
CA LEU A 110 7.43 10.71 10.49
C LEU A 110 7.16 9.72 9.36
N VAL A 111 7.73 8.52 9.39
CA VAL A 111 7.53 7.51 8.34
C VAL A 111 6.07 7.04 8.31
N LEU A 112 5.48 6.72 9.47
CA LEU A 112 4.07 6.31 9.59
C LEU A 112 3.13 7.42 9.11
N SER A 113 3.40 8.68 9.47
CA SER A 113 2.64 9.83 8.96
C SER A 113 2.70 9.95 7.43
N ARG A 114 3.89 9.79 6.83
CA ARG A 114 4.07 9.81 5.37
C ARG A 114 3.34 8.64 4.69
N LEU A 115 3.39 7.44 5.27
CA LEU A 115 2.66 6.26 4.78
C LEU A 115 1.15 6.53 4.77
N ARG A 116 0.57 7.00 5.89
CA ARG A 116 -0.85 7.35 5.97
C ARG A 116 -1.25 8.36 4.93
N HIS A 117 -0.45 9.41 4.78
CA HIS A 117 -0.74 10.45 3.79
C HIS A 117 -0.74 9.88 2.37
N LYS A 118 0.25 9.05 2.02
CA LYS A 118 0.41 8.50 0.68
C LYS A 118 -0.64 7.43 0.35
N TRP A 119 -1.11 6.69 1.34
CA TRP A 119 -2.25 5.76 1.22
C TRP A 119 -3.63 6.42 1.41
N GLY A 120 -3.71 7.73 1.70
CA GLY A 120 -4.99 8.39 1.98
C GLY A 120 -5.64 8.00 3.32
N LEU A 121 -4.96 7.24 4.17
CA LEU A 121 -5.42 6.75 5.48
C LEU A 121 -5.24 7.79 6.60
N ARG A 122 -5.62 9.05 6.36
CA ARG A 122 -5.37 10.15 7.32
C ARG A 122 -6.09 9.97 8.66
N ASN A 123 -7.19 9.23 8.67
CA ASN A 123 -8.01 8.97 9.86
C ASN A 123 -7.60 7.67 10.59
N TYR A 124 -6.54 7.00 10.14
CA TYR A 124 -6.06 5.77 10.76
C TYR A 124 -4.93 6.12 11.74
N ASP A 125 -5.06 5.65 12.97
CA ASP A 125 -4.02 5.76 13.99
C ASP A 125 -2.92 4.69 13.78
N ASP A 126 -1.87 4.77 14.60
CA ASP A 126 -0.76 3.81 14.57
C ASP A 126 -1.25 2.40 14.97
N ASP A 127 -2.27 2.31 15.84
CA ASP A 127 -2.87 1.06 16.32
C ASP A 127 -3.57 0.27 15.20
N LYS A 128 -4.06 0.92 14.15
CA LYS A 128 -4.58 0.26 12.94
C LYS A 128 -3.51 0.03 11.89
N LEU A 129 -2.58 0.97 11.77
CA LEU A 129 -1.57 0.95 10.72
C LEU A 129 -0.48 -0.11 10.98
N ILE A 130 0.01 -0.22 12.21
CA ILE A 130 1.09 -1.15 12.55
C ILE A 130 0.67 -2.61 12.34
N PRO A 131 -0.51 -3.07 12.82
CA PRO A 131 -0.98 -4.42 12.52
C PRO A 131 -1.10 -4.70 11.02
N LEU A 132 -1.57 -3.71 10.24
CA LEU A 132 -1.62 -3.83 8.79
C LEU A 132 -0.22 -4.05 8.19
N LEU A 133 0.76 -3.26 8.63
CA LEU A 133 2.16 -3.40 8.22
C LEU A 133 2.75 -4.75 8.64
N MET A 134 2.39 -5.26 9.82
CA MET A 134 2.82 -6.58 10.29
C MET A 134 2.35 -7.72 9.38
N LEU A 135 1.19 -7.58 8.75
CA LEU A 135 0.64 -8.64 7.91
C LEU A 135 1.19 -8.63 6.47
N ILE A 136 1.69 -7.48 5.99
CA ILE A 136 2.19 -7.29 4.63
C ILE A 136 3.24 -8.36 4.22
N PRO A 137 4.32 -8.61 4.99
CA PRO A 137 5.35 -9.59 4.63
C PRO A 137 4.85 -11.04 4.54
N HIS A 138 3.71 -11.36 5.16
CA HIS A 138 3.15 -12.71 5.16
C HIS A 138 2.16 -12.95 4.02
N ILE A 139 1.67 -11.87 3.39
CA ILE A 139 0.66 -11.91 2.31
C ILE A 139 1.29 -11.60 0.96
N ILE A 140 2.13 -10.58 0.88
CA ILE A 140 2.72 -10.11 -0.38
C ILE A 140 3.92 -10.99 -0.73
N ARG A 141 3.98 -11.42 -1.99
CA ARG A 141 5.15 -12.12 -2.56
C ARG A 141 6.06 -11.11 -3.26
N ASP A 142 7.34 -11.43 -3.38
CA ASP A 142 8.38 -10.53 -3.94
C ASP A 142 8.02 -9.94 -5.31
N ASN A 143 7.28 -10.68 -6.15
CA ASN A 143 6.85 -10.22 -7.47
C ASN A 143 5.67 -9.23 -7.45
N ASP A 144 4.96 -9.12 -6.32
CA ASP A 144 3.72 -8.37 -6.17
C ASP A 144 3.90 -7.02 -5.46
N LEU A 145 5.14 -6.60 -5.16
CA LEU A 145 5.42 -5.37 -4.40
C LEU A 145 4.81 -4.08 -4.99
N ARG A 146 4.43 -4.09 -6.28
CA ARG A 146 3.72 -2.96 -6.90
C ARG A 146 2.33 -2.73 -6.29
N VAL A 147 1.70 -3.77 -5.72
CA VAL A 147 0.40 -3.65 -5.04
C VAL A 147 0.46 -2.69 -3.85
N LEU A 148 1.64 -2.52 -3.24
CA LEU A 148 1.84 -1.62 -2.10
C LEU A 148 1.52 -0.16 -2.42
N GLU A 149 1.64 0.26 -3.68
CA GLU A 149 1.30 1.63 -4.08
C GLU A 149 -0.21 1.87 -4.18
N ASN A 150 -1.01 0.81 -4.28
CA ASN A 150 -2.46 0.90 -4.40
C ASN A 150 -3.13 0.30 -3.16
N ILE A 151 -3.52 1.18 -2.25
CA ILE A 151 -4.11 0.80 -0.96
C ILE A 151 -5.40 -0.02 -1.12
N ASP A 152 -6.23 0.27 -2.14
CA ASP A 152 -7.46 -0.47 -2.38
C ASP A 152 -7.16 -1.91 -2.77
N ALA A 153 -6.23 -2.10 -3.71
CA ALA A 153 -5.77 -3.42 -4.12
C ALA A 153 -5.12 -4.19 -2.96
N LEU A 154 -4.32 -3.50 -2.14
CA LEU A 154 -3.70 -4.09 -0.96
C LEU A 154 -4.73 -4.55 0.06
N MET A 155 -5.70 -3.71 0.42
CA MET A 155 -6.75 -4.04 1.40
C MET A 155 -7.65 -5.18 0.92
N ILE A 156 -8.01 -5.21 -0.36
CA ILE A 156 -8.80 -6.31 -0.94
C ILE A 156 -7.98 -7.60 -0.97
N MET A 157 -6.69 -7.53 -1.33
CA MET A 157 -5.80 -8.70 -1.30
C MET A 157 -5.69 -9.28 0.11
N ILE A 158 -5.49 -8.41 1.11
CA ILE A 158 -5.42 -8.79 2.52
C ILE A 158 -6.70 -9.51 2.95
N LEU A 159 -7.87 -8.90 2.74
CA LEU A 159 -9.15 -9.56 3.04
C LEU A 159 -9.30 -10.88 2.31
N GLY A 160 -8.93 -10.90 1.05
CA GLY A 160 -8.99 -12.09 0.22
C GLY A 160 -8.23 -13.25 0.86
N THR A 161 -6.97 -13.03 1.22
CA THR A 161 -6.13 -14.05 1.86
C THR A 161 -6.65 -14.45 3.23
N LEU A 162 -7.10 -13.49 4.05
CA LEU A 162 -7.64 -13.75 5.38
C LEU A 162 -8.97 -14.53 5.38
N MET A 163 -9.76 -14.44 4.31
CA MET A 163 -11.03 -15.18 4.18
C MET A 163 -10.87 -16.60 3.65
N THR A 164 -9.80 -16.91 2.92
CA THR A 164 -9.60 -18.25 2.33
C THR A 164 -8.90 -19.23 3.26
N ASN A 165 -8.50 -18.80 4.46
CA ASN A 165 -7.55 -19.53 5.31
C ASN A 165 -6.31 -20.01 4.53
N GLN A 166 -5.97 -19.35 3.41
CA GLN A 166 -4.72 -19.64 2.71
C GLN A 166 -3.60 -19.25 3.67
N GLN A 167 -2.77 -20.22 4.02
CA GLN A 167 -1.70 -20.06 5.00
C GLN A 167 -0.90 -18.78 4.72
N THR A 168 -0.97 -17.84 5.66
CA THR A 168 0.03 -16.78 5.79
C THR A 168 1.39 -17.47 5.88
N ARG A 169 2.35 -17.10 5.01
CA ARG A 169 3.66 -17.77 4.99
C ARG A 169 4.37 -17.54 6.32
N GLY A 170 4.68 -18.63 7.04
CA GLY A 170 5.70 -18.68 8.10
C GLY A 170 5.38 -17.87 9.37
N LYS A 171 5.65 -18.48 10.52
CA LYS A 171 5.26 -18.03 11.88
C LYS A 171 3.76 -17.80 12.06
N ALA A 172 3.24 -18.18 13.22
CA ALA A 172 1.88 -17.81 13.61
C ALA A 172 1.85 -16.29 13.80
N VAL A 173 1.18 -15.58 12.89
CA VAL A 173 0.77 -14.20 13.16
C VAL A 173 -0.30 -14.27 14.24
N ASP A 174 -0.20 -13.38 15.23
CA ASP A 174 -1.16 -13.31 16.33
C ASP A 174 -2.60 -13.21 15.79
N GLU A 175 -3.51 -13.99 16.38
CA GLU A 175 -4.92 -14.00 16.00
C GLU A 175 -5.58 -12.62 16.25
N ASP A 176 -5.09 -11.87 17.24
CA ASP A 176 -5.54 -10.51 17.52
C ASP A 176 -5.14 -9.55 16.38
N ILE A 177 -3.92 -9.69 15.84
CA ILE A 177 -3.46 -8.93 14.67
C ILE A 177 -4.33 -9.28 13.45
N ILE A 178 -4.57 -10.56 13.21
CA ILE A 178 -5.41 -11.02 12.10
C ILE A 178 -6.82 -10.43 12.22
N THR A 179 -7.41 -10.46 13.41
CA THR A 179 -8.77 -9.97 13.66
C THR A 179 -8.86 -8.45 13.52
N SER A 180 -7.87 -7.73 14.04
CA SER A 180 -7.75 -6.27 13.91
C SER A 180 -7.61 -5.86 12.43
N VAL A 181 -6.70 -6.49 11.69
CA VAL A 181 -6.50 -6.19 10.27
C VAL A 181 -7.72 -6.57 9.45
N ARG A 182 -8.35 -7.73 9.70
CA ARG A 182 -9.60 -8.11 9.03
C ARG A 182 -10.67 -7.05 9.21
N SER A 183 -10.91 -6.60 10.44
CA SER A 183 -11.92 -5.58 10.74
C SER A 183 -11.59 -4.24 10.07
N THR A 184 -10.32 -3.85 10.13
CA THR A 184 -9.78 -2.62 9.54
C THR A 184 -9.92 -2.61 8.02
N SER A 185 -9.59 -3.72 7.36
CA SER A 185 -9.71 -3.86 5.91
C SER A 185 -11.18 -3.96 5.47
N ILE A 186 -12.06 -4.64 6.23
CA ILE A 186 -13.51 -4.65 5.95
C ILE A 186 -14.04 -3.22 5.99
N TYR A 187 -13.75 -2.48 7.07
CA TYR A 187 -14.18 -1.10 7.22
C TYR A 187 -13.68 -0.24 6.06
N TYR A 188 -12.41 -0.35 5.69
CA TYR A 188 -11.83 0.37 4.55
C TYR A 188 -12.55 0.06 3.24
N VAL A 189 -12.76 -1.23 2.93
CA VAL A 189 -13.40 -1.62 1.67
C VAL A 189 -14.85 -1.13 1.62
N VAL A 190 -15.59 -1.23 2.71
CA VAL A 190 -16.97 -0.74 2.77
C VAL A 190 -17.04 0.78 2.67
N ASN A 191 -16.25 1.50 3.47
CA ASN A 191 -16.35 2.95 3.55
C ASN A 191 -15.66 3.65 2.37
N ASP A 192 -14.44 3.28 2.06
CA ASP A 192 -13.60 4.03 1.13
C ASP A 192 -13.72 3.50 -0.31
N VAL A 193 -13.68 2.18 -0.49
CA VAL A 193 -13.75 1.57 -1.83
C VAL A 193 -15.18 1.55 -2.38
N ILE A 194 -16.15 1.20 -1.54
CA ILE A 194 -17.55 1.06 -1.95
C ILE A 194 -18.31 2.39 -1.83
N MET A 195 -18.23 3.07 -0.68
CA MET A 195 -19.08 4.24 -0.42
C MET A 195 -18.48 5.57 -0.90
N ASN A 196 -17.16 5.76 -0.89
CA ASN A 196 -16.51 7.05 -1.18
C ASN A 196 -15.83 7.16 -2.57
N ASN A 197 -15.27 6.07 -3.12
CA ASN A 197 -14.54 6.11 -4.40
C ASN A 197 -15.40 6.17 -5.66
N LEU A 198 -16.72 6.25 -5.50
CA LEU A 198 -17.63 6.39 -6.61
C LEU A 198 -18.18 7.80 -6.59
N THR A 199 -17.84 8.57 -7.65
CA THR A 199 -18.50 9.83 -7.94
C THR A 199 -20.02 9.66 -7.78
N PRO A 200 -20.79 10.69 -7.42
CA PRO A 200 -22.23 10.55 -7.17
C PRO A 200 -22.99 9.78 -8.28
N ASN A 201 -22.48 9.82 -9.51
CA ASN A 201 -23.06 9.18 -10.70
C ASN A 201 -22.53 7.76 -10.99
N LYS A 202 -21.59 7.22 -10.19
CA LYS A 202 -21.02 5.87 -10.34
C LYS A 202 -21.20 4.99 -9.11
N LYS A 203 -21.88 5.47 -8.06
CA LYS A 203 -22.18 4.63 -6.89
C LYS A 203 -22.96 3.39 -7.33
N PRO A 204 -22.68 2.20 -6.79
CA PRO A 204 -23.38 1.02 -7.21
C PRO A 204 -24.79 1.13 -6.62
N ASP A 205 -25.81 0.95 -7.46
CA ASP A 205 -27.19 0.88 -7.00
C ASP A 205 -27.39 -0.33 -6.09
N ILE A 206 -26.67 -1.43 -6.38
CA ILE A 206 -26.74 -2.68 -5.63
C ILE A 206 -25.34 -3.24 -5.46
N ILE A 207 -25.01 -3.68 -4.25
CA ILE A 207 -23.80 -4.45 -3.98
C ILE A 207 -24.24 -5.90 -3.75
N ILE A 208 -23.67 -6.81 -4.53
CA ILE A 208 -23.96 -8.24 -4.47
C ILE A 208 -22.65 -8.96 -4.15
N GLY A 209 -22.64 -9.76 -3.11
CA GLY A 209 -21.45 -10.50 -2.74
C GLY A 209 -21.74 -11.79 -2.01
N ASN A 210 -20.79 -12.71 -2.11
CA ASN A 210 -20.69 -13.94 -1.33
C ASN A 210 -19.20 -14.30 -1.16
N ASN A 211 -18.90 -15.51 -0.68
CA ASN A 211 -17.51 -15.95 -0.45
C ASN A 211 -16.64 -16.01 -1.74
N SER A 212 -17.27 -16.01 -2.91
CA SER A 212 -16.61 -16.17 -4.21
C SER A 212 -16.48 -14.85 -4.99
N TYR A 213 -17.30 -13.85 -4.70
CA TYR A 213 -17.24 -12.54 -5.38
C TYR A 213 -17.86 -11.41 -4.56
N LEU A 214 -17.45 -10.18 -4.88
CA LEU A 214 -18.06 -8.94 -4.42
C LEU A 214 -18.11 -7.97 -5.61
N VAL A 215 -19.32 -7.59 -6.00
CA VAL A 215 -19.56 -6.71 -7.16
C VAL A 215 -20.51 -5.58 -6.80
N GLY A 216 -20.26 -4.41 -7.36
CA GLY A 216 -21.22 -3.32 -7.42
C GLY A 216 -21.89 -3.29 -8.79
N TYR A 217 -23.21 -3.18 -8.85
CA TYR A 217 -23.97 -2.98 -10.08
C TYR A 217 -24.36 -1.51 -10.21
N SER A 218 -24.02 -0.89 -11.34
CA SER A 218 -24.52 0.44 -11.74
C SER A 218 -25.57 0.26 -12.83
N ARG A 219 -26.81 0.62 -12.51
CA ARG A 219 -27.97 0.63 -13.42
C ARG A 219 -27.84 1.70 -14.49
N LEU A 220 -27.23 2.85 -14.16
CA LEU A 220 -27.03 3.96 -15.09
C LEU A 220 -26.21 3.54 -16.32
N ASP A 221 -25.11 2.83 -16.09
CA ASP A 221 -24.18 2.44 -17.14
C ASP A 221 -24.30 0.95 -17.54
N ASN A 222 -25.23 0.22 -16.90
CA ASN A 222 -25.38 -1.23 -17.01
C ASN A 222 -24.04 -1.98 -16.89
N THR A 223 -23.24 -1.59 -15.89
CA THR A 223 -21.90 -2.14 -15.65
C THR A 223 -21.78 -2.77 -14.27
N LEU A 224 -20.94 -3.79 -14.19
CA LEU A 224 -20.52 -4.44 -12.95
C LEU A 224 -19.13 -3.95 -12.60
N TYR A 225 -19.01 -3.31 -11.45
CA TYR A 225 -17.73 -3.03 -10.82
C TYR A 225 -17.32 -4.23 -9.97
N VAL A 226 -16.29 -4.94 -10.40
CA VAL A 226 -15.81 -6.13 -9.69
C VAL A 226 -14.78 -5.71 -8.65
N TYR A 227 -15.19 -5.68 -7.39
CA TYR A 227 -14.27 -5.47 -6.27
C TYR A 227 -13.42 -6.73 -6.04
N MET A 228 -14.07 -7.91 -6.09
CA MET A 228 -13.41 -9.20 -5.98
C MET A 228 -14.15 -10.24 -6.81
N CYS A 229 -13.44 -11.08 -7.57
CA CYS A 229 -14.03 -12.26 -8.20
C CYS A 229 -13.05 -13.43 -8.26
N ARG A 230 -13.48 -14.57 -7.73
CA ARG A 230 -12.75 -15.85 -7.71
C ARG A 230 -13.37 -16.92 -8.59
N LEU A 231 -14.43 -16.58 -9.31
CA LEU A 231 -15.13 -17.53 -10.16
C LEU A 231 -14.28 -17.96 -11.36
N CYS A 232 -13.24 -17.19 -11.71
CA CYS A 232 -12.32 -17.55 -12.78
C CYS A 232 -10.87 -17.60 -12.26
N THR A 233 -10.01 -18.32 -12.99
CA THR A 233 -8.57 -18.41 -12.72
C THR A 233 -7.86 -17.06 -12.76
N LYS A 234 -8.49 -16.01 -13.31
CA LYS A 234 -7.89 -14.68 -13.51
C LYS A 234 -7.97 -13.74 -12.31
N SER A 235 -8.58 -14.12 -11.18
CA SER A 235 -8.65 -13.30 -9.94
C SER A 235 -8.89 -11.81 -10.23
N CYS A 236 -10.04 -11.48 -10.83
CA CYS A 236 -10.34 -10.13 -11.27
C CYS A 236 -10.55 -9.19 -10.06
N LEU A 237 -9.76 -8.11 -10.01
CA LEU A 237 -9.81 -7.09 -8.95
C LEU A 237 -9.97 -5.71 -9.58
N MET A 238 -10.85 -4.88 -9.00
CA MET A 238 -11.12 -3.49 -9.40
C MET A 238 -11.31 -3.29 -10.91
N THR A 239 -12.08 -4.17 -11.56
CA THR A 239 -12.33 -4.11 -13.00
C THR A 239 -13.79 -3.82 -13.32
N LEU A 240 -14.02 -3.07 -14.39
CA LEU A 240 -15.36 -2.80 -14.92
C LEU A 240 -15.68 -3.83 -15.99
N ILE A 241 -16.82 -4.49 -15.83
CA ILE A 241 -17.29 -5.50 -16.76
C ILE A 241 -18.71 -5.11 -17.23
N PRO A 242 -18.96 -5.02 -18.54
CA PRO A 242 -20.33 -4.89 -19.05
C PRO A 242 -21.17 -6.11 -18.66
N VAL A 243 -22.42 -5.91 -18.25
CA VAL A 243 -23.32 -7.02 -17.85
C VAL A 243 -23.47 -8.07 -18.96
N ASN A 244 -23.37 -7.67 -20.23
CA ASN A 244 -23.47 -8.55 -21.39
C ASN A 244 -22.18 -9.35 -21.71
N SER A 245 -21.16 -9.29 -20.84
CA SER A 245 -19.93 -10.04 -21.04
C SER A 245 -20.13 -11.55 -20.83
N GLN A 246 -19.45 -12.37 -21.63
CA GLN A 246 -19.39 -13.83 -21.44
C GLN A 246 -18.44 -14.22 -20.30
N CYS A 247 -18.60 -13.60 -19.13
CA CYS A 247 -17.81 -13.91 -17.94
C CYS A 247 -18.61 -14.81 -16.99
N GLN A 248 -17.94 -15.77 -16.35
CA GLN A 248 -18.56 -16.67 -15.35
C GLN A 248 -19.24 -15.90 -14.21
N LEU A 249 -18.73 -14.72 -13.86
CA LEU A 249 -19.36 -13.82 -12.90
C LEU A 249 -20.71 -13.26 -13.38
N ALA A 250 -20.77 -12.77 -14.61
CA ALA A 250 -22.01 -12.27 -15.19
C ALA A 250 -23.07 -13.38 -15.29
N ASN A 251 -22.65 -14.60 -15.64
CA ASN A 251 -23.53 -15.77 -15.68
C ASN A 251 -24.09 -16.14 -14.30
N GLU A 252 -23.26 -16.15 -13.25
CA GLU A 252 -23.72 -16.44 -11.89
C GLU A 252 -24.64 -15.35 -11.34
N LEU A 253 -24.36 -14.07 -11.64
CA LEU A 253 -25.24 -12.97 -11.25
C LEU A 253 -26.59 -13.02 -11.96
N ASN A 254 -26.62 -13.35 -13.26
CA ASN A 254 -27.87 -13.55 -14.00
C ASN A 254 -28.73 -14.65 -13.38
N LYS A 255 -28.13 -15.78 -12.94
CA LYS A 255 -28.86 -16.84 -12.22
C LYS A 255 -29.40 -16.35 -10.87
N ALA A 256 -28.59 -15.63 -10.10
CA ALA A 256 -28.97 -15.12 -8.79
C ALA A 256 -30.14 -14.11 -8.89
N VAL A 257 -30.11 -13.21 -9.87
CA VAL A 257 -31.18 -12.23 -10.12
C VAL A 257 -32.48 -12.92 -10.55
N ILE A 258 -32.42 -13.93 -11.43
CA ILE A 258 -33.60 -14.73 -11.83
C ILE A 258 -34.26 -15.40 -10.61
N ASN A 259 -33.47 -15.83 -9.63
CA ASN A 259 -33.97 -16.47 -8.42
C ASN A 259 -34.51 -15.48 -7.36
N MET A 260 -34.16 -14.19 -7.43
CA MET A 260 -34.67 -13.15 -6.52
C MET A 260 -35.97 -12.49 -7.00
N VAL A 261 -36.33 -12.67 -8.28
CA VAL A 261 -37.56 -12.12 -8.90
C VAL A 261 -38.70 -13.16 -8.93
N ARG A 262 -38.50 -14.32 -8.31
CA ARG A 262 -39.54 -15.33 -8.03
C ARG A 262 -39.94 -15.27 -6.56
#